data_AF-A0A522YRQ5-F1
#
_entry.id   AF-A0A522YRQ5-F1
#
_cell.length_a   1.000
_cell.length_b   1.000
_cell.length_c   1.000
_cell.angle_alpha   90.00
_cell.angle_beta   90.00
_cell.angle_gamma   90.00
#
_symmetry.space_group_name_H-M   'P 1'
#
loop_
_entity.id
_entity.type
_entity.pdbx_description
1 polymer ?
#
loop_
_entity_poly.entity_id
_entity_poly.type
_entity_poly.pdbx_seq_one_letter_code
_entity_poly.pdbx_strand_id
1 'polypeptide(L)'
;RVLAACRAARERRVVVTHGTDTMVETARLLGRELAGSGKTVVLTGAMVPYAFGSSDGLFNLGAALAYAQAMPPGVWVAMNGRAHPYNKVRKNRRIARFVPA
;
A
#
# COMPACT_ATOMS: atom_id res chain seq x y z
N ARG A 1 2.21 -9.57 -12.15
CA ARG A 1 3.25 -10.14 -11.27
C ARG A 1 2.91 -10.01 -9.79
N VAL A 2 2.65 -8.80 -9.26
CA VAL A 2 2.29 -8.59 -7.83
C VAL A 2 1.09 -9.43 -7.37
N LEU A 3 -0.02 -9.46 -8.14
CA LEU A 3 -1.19 -10.30 -7.78
C LEU A 3 -0.85 -11.78 -7.60
N ALA A 4 -0.08 -12.35 -8.53
CA ALA A 4 0.33 -13.74 -8.45
C ALA A 4 1.18 -14.00 -7.19
N ALA A 5 2.09 -13.08 -6.86
CA ALA A 5 2.89 -13.16 -5.64
C ALA A 5 2.01 -13.09 -4.37
N CYS A 6 1.05 -12.16 -4.31
CA CYS A 6 0.13 -12.07 -3.17
C CYS A 6 -0.74 -13.33 -2.99
N ARG A 7 -1.18 -13.96 -4.10
CA ARG A 7 -1.92 -15.22 -4.07
C ARG A 7 -1.06 -16.39 -3.59
N ALA A 8 0.18 -16.48 -4.08
CA ALA A 8 1.10 -17.57 -3.76
C ALA A 8 1.72 -17.46 -2.36
N ALA A 9 1.82 -16.25 -1.79
CA ALA A 9 2.35 -16.03 -0.45
C ALA A 9 1.60 -16.89 0.59
N ARG A 10 2.33 -17.57 1.47
CA ARG A 10 1.73 -18.37 2.55
C ARG A 10 1.23 -17.47 3.68
N GLU A 11 1.82 -16.30 3.81
CA GLU A 11 1.54 -15.31 4.81
C GLU A 11 0.17 -14.68 4.60
N ARG A 12 -0.54 -14.43 5.70
CA ARG A 12 -1.81 -13.67 5.68
C ARG A 12 -1.61 -12.17 5.65
N ARG A 13 -0.42 -11.69 6.01
CA ARG A 13 -0.10 -10.25 6.12
C ARG A 13 1.09 -9.97 5.21
N VAL A 14 0.88 -9.12 4.21
CA VAL A 14 1.87 -8.84 3.17
C VAL A 14 2.06 -7.34 3.02
N VAL A 15 3.30 -6.88 3.04
CA VAL A 15 3.65 -5.51 2.66
C VAL A 15 4.24 -5.53 1.25
N VAL A 16 3.77 -4.63 0.39
CA VAL A 16 4.24 -4.48 -0.99
C VAL A 16 4.82 -3.08 -1.14
N THR A 17 6.13 -2.98 -1.39
CA THR A 17 6.73 -1.74 -1.85
C THR A 17 6.39 -1.53 -3.33
N HIS A 18 6.00 -0.31 -3.69
CA HIS A 18 5.49 0.00 -5.01
C HIS A 18 5.81 1.46 -5.40
N GLY A 19 6.04 1.70 -6.69
CA GLY A 19 6.15 3.06 -7.23
C GLY A 19 4.83 3.83 -7.07
N THR A 20 4.87 5.10 -6.70
CA THR A 20 3.65 5.82 -6.31
C THR A 20 2.75 6.18 -7.50
N ASP A 21 3.24 6.13 -8.74
CA ASP A 21 2.49 6.59 -9.92
C ASP A 21 1.27 5.73 -10.27
N THR A 22 1.39 4.41 -10.09
CA THR A 22 0.33 3.44 -10.41
C THR A 22 -0.11 2.60 -9.20
N MET A 23 0.23 3.06 -7.99
CA MET A 23 -0.04 2.35 -6.74
C MET A 23 -1.55 2.18 -6.50
N VAL A 24 -2.36 3.18 -6.85
CA VAL A 24 -3.81 3.15 -6.65
C VAL A 24 -4.46 2.13 -7.58
N GLU A 25 -4.02 2.06 -8.83
CA GLU A 25 -4.47 1.11 -9.85
C GLU A 25 -4.14 -0.32 -9.41
N THR A 26 -2.92 -0.54 -8.91
CA THR A 26 -2.49 -1.84 -8.38
C THR A 26 -3.29 -2.22 -7.14
N ALA A 27 -3.51 -1.28 -6.21
CA ALA A 27 -4.33 -1.51 -5.03
C ALA A 27 -5.77 -1.92 -5.42
N ARG A 28 -6.36 -1.26 -6.42
CA ARG A 28 -7.71 -1.60 -6.94
C ARG A 28 -7.77 -2.99 -7.57
N LEU A 29 -6.77 -3.37 -8.34
CA LEU A 29 -6.67 -4.73 -8.88
C LEU A 29 -6.61 -5.74 -7.74
N LEU A 30 -5.68 -5.58 -6.80
CA LEU A 30 -5.50 -6.51 -5.69
C LEU A 30 -6.74 -6.58 -4.79
N GLY A 31 -7.37 -5.44 -4.51
CA GLY A 31 -8.56 -5.37 -3.66
C GLY A 31 -9.75 -6.15 -4.20
N ARG A 32 -9.94 -6.15 -5.54
CA ARG A 32 -10.96 -6.98 -6.19
C ARG A 32 -10.56 -8.45 -6.23
N GLU A 33 -9.33 -8.72 -6.63
CA GLU A 33 -8.84 -10.08 -6.92
C GLU A 33 -8.50 -10.92 -5.68
N LEU A 34 -8.34 -10.28 -4.52
CA LEU A 34 -8.06 -10.91 -3.22
C LEU A 34 -9.25 -10.78 -2.25
N ALA A 35 -10.40 -10.28 -2.70
CA ALA A 35 -11.61 -10.21 -1.89
C ALA A 35 -11.95 -11.60 -1.32
N GLY A 36 -12.24 -11.68 -0.02
CA GLY A 36 -12.56 -12.95 0.65
C GLY A 36 -11.37 -13.88 0.92
N SER A 37 -10.15 -13.54 0.49
CA SER A 37 -8.96 -14.40 0.71
C SER A 37 -8.47 -14.48 2.16
N GLY A 38 -8.99 -13.63 3.05
CA GLY A 38 -8.51 -13.51 4.43
C GLY A 38 -7.13 -12.85 4.58
N LYS A 39 -6.54 -12.35 3.48
CA LYS A 39 -5.24 -11.66 3.49
C LYS A 39 -5.37 -10.16 3.76
N THR A 40 -4.45 -9.60 4.53
CA THR A 40 -4.19 -8.17 4.67
C THR A 40 -2.98 -7.81 3.82
N VAL A 41 -3.18 -7.00 2.77
CA VAL A 41 -2.10 -6.54 1.89
C VAL A 41 -2.00 -5.02 1.99
N VAL A 42 -0.82 -4.52 2.34
CA VAL A 42 -0.55 -3.09 2.47
C VAL A 42 0.46 -2.66 1.42
N LEU A 43 0.04 -1.79 0.51
CA LEU A 43 0.93 -1.16 -0.46
C LEU A 43 1.54 0.10 0.16
N THR A 44 2.82 0.30 -0.05
CA THR A 44 3.55 1.49 0.41
C THR A 44 4.66 1.85 -0.57
N GLY A 45 5.28 3.01 -0.37
CA GLY A 45 6.34 3.53 -1.22
C GLY A 45 6.91 4.81 -0.65
N ALA A 46 7.53 5.61 -1.51
CA ALA A 46 8.09 6.90 -1.15
C ALA A 46 7.77 7.94 -2.23
N MET A 47 7.53 9.18 -1.83
CA MET A 47 7.49 10.31 -2.76
C MET A 47 8.90 10.80 -3.09
N VAL A 48 9.85 10.63 -2.16
CA VAL A 48 11.27 10.95 -2.33
C VAL A 48 12.09 9.66 -2.24
N PRO A 49 12.91 9.32 -3.25
CA PRO A 49 13.68 8.07 -3.24
C PRO A 49 14.52 7.89 -1.98
N TYR A 50 14.63 6.65 -1.49
CA TYR A 50 15.32 6.31 -0.22
C TYR A 50 16.78 6.80 -0.15
N ALA A 51 17.47 6.89 -1.30
CA ALA A 51 18.85 7.34 -1.36
C ALA A 51 19.04 8.81 -0.93
N PHE A 52 17.97 9.61 -0.85
CA PHE A 52 18.03 11.00 -0.39
C PHE A 52 17.72 11.07 1.11
N GLY A 53 18.51 11.83 1.87
CA GLY A 53 18.36 11.94 3.33
C GLY A 53 17.00 12.49 3.81
N SER A 54 16.26 13.18 2.94
CA SER A 54 14.89 13.67 3.20
C SER A 54 13.79 12.68 2.81
N SER A 55 14.12 11.41 2.55
CA SER A 55 13.16 10.41 2.10
C SER A 55 12.08 10.11 3.14
N ASP A 56 10.84 9.97 2.67
CA ASP A 56 9.71 9.47 3.45
C ASP A 56 9.62 7.93 3.46
N GLY A 57 10.57 7.24 2.81
CA GLY A 57 10.53 5.80 2.58
C GLY A 57 10.54 4.94 3.84
N LEU A 58 11.47 5.19 4.77
CA LEU A 58 11.55 4.40 6.01
C LEU A 58 10.33 4.64 6.91
N PHE A 59 9.85 5.88 6.98
CA PHE A 59 8.65 6.22 7.73
C PHE A 59 7.42 5.49 7.17
N ASN A 60 7.21 5.54 5.86
CA ASN A 60 6.10 4.86 5.21
C ASN A 60 6.19 3.32 5.34
N LEU A 61 7.39 2.74 5.24
CA LEU A 61 7.61 1.31 5.43
C LEU A 61 7.28 0.87 6.87
N GLY A 62 7.76 1.62 7.87
CA GLY A 62 7.45 1.35 9.28
C GLY A 62 5.94 1.42 9.55
N ALA A 63 5.27 2.44 9.02
CA ALA A 63 3.81 2.54 9.10
C ALA A 63 3.10 1.36 8.42
N ALA A 64 3.56 0.94 7.23
CA ALA A 64 2.97 -0.18 6.50
C ALA A 64 3.08 -1.51 7.28
N LEU A 65 4.21 -1.76 7.94
CA LEU A 65 4.39 -2.92 8.81
C LEU A 65 3.44 -2.89 10.02
N ALA A 66 3.21 -1.72 10.61
CA ALA A 66 2.22 -1.56 11.69
C ALA A 66 0.79 -1.83 11.18
N TYR A 67 0.41 -1.25 10.04
CA TYR A 67 -0.92 -1.45 9.45
C TYR A 67 -1.17 -2.89 8.99
N ALA A 68 -0.16 -3.59 8.47
CA ALA A 68 -0.30 -5.00 8.10
C ALA A 68 -0.69 -5.89 9.28
N GLN A 69 -0.33 -5.48 10.51
CA GLN A 69 -0.65 -6.19 11.74
C GLN A 69 -1.98 -5.74 12.36
N ALA A 70 -2.31 -4.45 12.26
CA ALA A 70 -3.46 -3.84 12.92
C ALA A 70 -4.75 -3.86 12.09
N MET A 71 -4.65 -3.84 10.75
CA MET A 71 -5.83 -3.72 9.88
C MET A 71 -6.50 -5.07 9.61
N PRO A 72 -7.84 -5.11 9.47
CA PRO A 72 -8.54 -6.32 9.09
C PRO A 72 -8.14 -6.77 7.67
N PRO A 73 -8.44 -8.03 7.31
CA PRO A 73 -8.26 -8.54 5.96
C PRO A 73 -8.80 -7.59 4.90
N GLY A 74 -8.00 -7.36 3.86
CA GLY A 74 -8.28 -6.36 2.83
C GLY A 74 -7.00 -5.77 2.24
N VAL A 75 -7.17 -4.88 1.27
CA VAL A 75 -6.07 -4.18 0.61
C VAL A 75 -6.07 -2.72 1.00
N TRP A 76 -4.90 -2.24 1.41
CA TRP A 76 -4.68 -0.91 1.97
C TRP A 76 -3.53 -0.19 1.27
N VAL A 77 -3.61 1.13 1.18
CA VAL A 77 -2.52 2.01 0.75
C VAL A 77 -2.03 2.80 1.95
N ALA A 78 -0.79 2.57 2.36
CA ALA A 78 -0.13 3.21 3.49
C ALA A 78 0.92 4.23 3.01
N MET A 79 0.56 5.51 3.04
CA MET A 79 1.40 6.62 2.61
C MET A 79 1.08 7.85 3.47
N ASN A 80 2.05 8.74 3.68
CA ASN A 80 1.86 9.99 4.42
C ASN A 80 1.30 9.76 5.85
N GLY A 81 1.70 8.66 6.49
CA GLY A 81 1.28 8.30 7.85
C GLY A 81 -0.19 7.88 8.00
N ARG A 82 -0.85 7.54 6.89
CA ARG A 82 -2.26 7.13 6.86
C ARG A 82 -2.43 5.83 6.07
N ALA A 83 -3.40 5.02 6.46
CA ALA A 83 -3.87 3.88 5.69
C ALA A 83 -5.26 4.16 5.11
N HIS A 84 -5.39 4.01 3.80
CA HIS A 84 -6.68 4.12 3.10
C HIS A 84 -7.03 2.77 2.45
N PRO A 85 -8.31 2.35 2.46
CA PRO A 85 -8.71 1.14 1.76
C PRO A 85 -8.57 1.35 0.24
N TYR A 86 -8.28 0.28 -0.49
CA TYR A 86 -7.93 0.32 -1.91
C TYR A 86 -8.92 1.07 -2.82
N ASN A 87 -10.20 1.14 -2.43
CA ASN A 87 -11.27 1.76 -3.17
C ASN A 87 -11.62 3.19 -2.70
N LYS A 88 -11.02 3.69 -1.61
CA LYS A 88 -11.26 5.05 -1.08
C LYS A 88 -9.98 5.88 -1.01
N VAL A 89 -9.13 5.76 -2.03
CA VAL A 89 -7.85 6.46 -2.10
C VAL A 89 -7.53 6.93 -3.51
N ARG A 90 -6.92 8.12 -3.61
CA ARG A 90 -6.35 8.68 -4.84
C ARG A 90 -5.03 9.38 -4.55
N LYS A 91 -4.14 9.45 -5.54
CA LYS A 91 -2.93 10.29 -5.49
C LYS A 91 -3.29 11.70 -5.94
N ASN A 92 -3.21 12.66 -5.02
CA ASN A 92 -3.25 14.08 -5.37
C ASN A 92 -1.85 14.53 -5.79
N ARG A 93 -1.64 14.63 -7.10
CA ARG A 93 -0.35 15.01 -7.69
C ARG A 93 0.05 16.46 -7.37
N ARG A 94 -0.90 17.37 -7.15
CA ARG A 94 -0.60 18.79 -6.86
C ARG A 94 0.11 18.98 -5.53
N ILE A 95 -0.24 18.17 -4.54
CA ILE A 95 0.32 18.25 -3.18
C ILE A 95 1.18 17.03 -2.80
N ALA A 96 1.47 16.17 -3.77
CA ALA A 96 2.28 14.96 -3.57
C ALA A 96 1.79 14.05 -2.41
N ARG A 97 0.47 13.86 -2.26
CA ARG A 97 -0.12 13.05 -1.17
C ARG A 97 -1.18 12.06 -1.63
N PHE A 98 -1.32 10.98 -0.87
CA PHE A 98 -2.47 10.09 -0.94
C PHE A 98 -3.57 10.63 -0.04
N VAL A 99 -4.77 10.76 -0.59
CA VAL A 99 -5.94 11.35 0.08
C VAL A 99 -7.17 10.49 -0.16
N PRO A 100 -8.21 10.63 0.67
CA PRO A 100 -9.51 10.02 0.39
C PRO A 100 -9.99 10.35 -1.04
N ALA A 101 -10.48 9.32 -1.73
CA ALA A 101 -11.14 9.45 -3.02
C ALA A 101 -12.63 9.73 -2.84
#